data_AF-A0A7V0YGN9-F1
#
_entry.id   AF-A0A7V0YGN9-F1
#
_cell.length_a   1.000
_cell.length_b   1.000
_cell.length_c   1.000
_cell.angle_alpha   90.00
_cell.angle_beta   90.00
_cell.angle_gamma   90.00
#
_symmetry.space_group_name_H-M   'P 1'
#
loop_
_entity.id
_entity.type
_entity.pdbx_description
1 polymer ?
#
loop_
_entity_poly.entity_id
_entity_poly.type
_entity_poly.pdbx_seq_one_letter_code
_entity_poly.pdbx_strand_id
1 'polypeptide(L)'
;FITADHGNADKMIDFAHHQPFTAHTTNRVPFYAIVSDHFKLRNDGILADVAPTILDVMHIKQPSEMTGKSLIEWQMNDHQPQTANRCNKGRGTGDKFA
;
A
#
# COMPACT_ATOMS: atom_id res chain seq x y z
N PHE A 1 2.33 -6.17 -8.74
CA PHE A 1 2.88 -4.98 -8.05
C PHE A 1 4.33 -4.80 -8.45
N ILE A 2 4.77 -3.56 -8.60
CA ILE A 2 6.18 -3.21 -8.89
C ILE A 2 6.58 -2.12 -7.90
N THR A 3 7.66 -2.32 -7.17
CA THR A 3 8.20 -1.36 -6.18
C THR A 3 9.71 -1.52 -6.08
N ALA A 4 10.37 -0.61 -5.37
CA ALA A 4 11.75 -0.77 -4.92
C ALA A 4 11.82 -0.77 -3.38
N ASP A 5 12.94 -1.24 -2.83
CA ASP A 5 13.25 -1.23 -1.39
C ASP A 5 13.96 0.06 -0.97
N HIS A 6 14.78 0.64 -1.84
CA HIS A 6 15.42 1.94 -1.64
C HIS A 6 15.79 2.62 -2.97
N GLY A 7 16.30 3.85 -2.90
CA GLY A 7 16.93 4.52 -4.03
C GLY A 7 18.42 4.21 -4.15
N ASN A 8 18.96 4.34 -5.36
CA ASN A 8 20.38 4.24 -5.70
C ASN A 8 20.62 4.89 -7.08
N ALA A 9 20.14 4.23 -8.15
CA ALA A 9 20.37 4.64 -9.53
C ALA A 9 19.76 6.01 -9.91
N ASP A 10 18.87 6.55 -9.08
CA ASP A 10 18.32 7.90 -9.18
C ASP A 10 19.35 9.00 -8.87
N LYS A 11 20.47 8.69 -8.20
CA LYS A 11 21.59 9.62 -7.99
C LYS A 11 22.93 8.91 -8.19
N MET A 12 23.53 9.12 -9.36
CA MET A 12 24.83 8.52 -9.70
C MET A 12 26.03 9.42 -9.40
N ILE A 13 25.83 10.74 -9.27
CA ILE A 13 26.89 11.72 -9.04
C ILE A 13 26.58 12.54 -7.79
N ASP A 14 27.60 12.78 -6.97
CA ASP A 14 27.53 13.78 -5.92
C ASP A 14 27.86 15.16 -6.47
N PHE A 15 26.85 16.02 -6.63
CA PHE A 15 27.02 17.36 -7.18
C PHE A 15 27.81 18.32 -6.29
N ALA A 16 27.97 18.04 -4.99
CA ALA A 16 28.77 18.87 -4.09
C ALA A 16 30.28 18.71 -4.29
N HIS A 17 30.71 17.48 -4.61
CA HIS A 17 32.14 17.12 -4.72
C HIS A 17 32.54 16.60 -6.12
N HIS A 18 31.58 16.50 -7.04
CA HIS A 18 31.75 15.97 -8.41
C HIS A 18 32.38 14.56 -8.44
N GLN A 19 32.01 13.70 -7.49
CA GLN A 19 32.47 12.32 -7.40
C GLN A 19 31.35 11.31 -7.69
N PRO A 20 31.68 10.06 -8.06
CA PRO A 20 30.70 8.98 -8.12
C PRO A 20 29.98 8.80 -6.78
N PHE A 21 28.65 8.72 -6.82
CA PHE A 21 27.83 8.45 -5.64
C PHE A 21 27.53 6.96 -5.54
N THR A 22 28.14 6.28 -4.58
CA THR A 22 28.07 4.80 -4.45
C THR A 22 27.13 4.32 -3.34
N ALA A 23 26.44 5.25 -2.66
CA ALA A 23 25.53 4.95 -1.56
C ALA A 23 24.07 4.92 -2.00
N HIS A 24 23.18 4.46 -1.12
CA HIS A 24 21.73 4.57 -1.32
C HIS A 24 21.26 6.02 -1.16
N THR A 25 20.09 6.33 -1.72
CA THR A 25 19.41 7.62 -1.52
C THR A 25 18.22 7.46 -0.57
N THR A 26 17.75 8.58 -0.02
CA THR A 26 16.53 8.67 0.81
C THR A 26 15.31 9.11 -0.01
N ASN A 27 15.41 9.09 -1.34
CA ASN A 27 14.29 9.43 -2.22
C ASN A 27 13.17 8.39 -2.07
N ARG A 28 11.93 8.83 -2.31
CA ARG A 28 10.78 7.92 -2.30
C ARG A 28 10.88 6.92 -3.45
N VAL A 29 10.48 5.68 -3.18
CA VAL A 29 10.40 4.62 -4.19
C VAL A 29 9.04 4.63 -4.89
N PRO A 30 8.98 4.24 -6.17
CA PRO A 30 7.69 4.08 -6.85
C PRO A 30 6.95 2.86 -6.30
N PHE A 31 5.61 2.91 -6.31
CA PHE A 31 4.76 1.76 -6.09
C PHE A 31 3.68 1.71 -7.17
N TYR A 32 3.75 0.71 -8.04
CA TYR A 32 2.77 0.46 -9.09
C TYR A 32 1.92 -0.75 -8.75
N ALA A 33 0.62 -0.52 -8.56
CA ALA A 33 -0.40 -1.56 -8.50
C ALA A 33 -0.98 -1.77 -9.89
N ILE A 34 -0.75 -2.95 -10.47
CA ILE A 34 -1.23 -3.35 -11.79
C ILE A 34 -2.24 -4.47 -11.55
N VAL A 35 -3.50 -4.10 -11.39
CA VAL A 35 -4.63 -5.00 -11.12
C VAL A 35 -5.83 -4.56 -11.97
N SER A 36 -6.74 -5.48 -12.29
CA SER A 36 -7.88 -5.21 -13.18
C SER A 36 -8.98 -4.35 -12.56
N ASP A 37 -9.03 -4.31 -11.24
CA ASP A 37 -10.10 -3.64 -10.50
C ASP A 37 -9.89 -2.13 -10.38
N HIS A 38 -10.95 -1.41 -10.04
CA HIS A 38 -10.91 0.03 -9.80
C HIS A 38 -10.60 0.35 -8.34
N PHE A 39 -9.53 1.12 -8.15
CA PHE A 39 -9.09 1.56 -6.83
C PHE A 39 -8.32 2.88 -6.93
N LYS A 40 -8.10 3.49 -5.76
CA LYS A 40 -7.12 4.56 -5.59
C LYS A 40 -6.01 4.08 -4.67
N LEU A 41 -4.83 4.68 -4.80
CA LEU A 41 -3.75 4.49 -3.86
C LEU A 41 -3.72 5.63 -2.85
N ARG A 42 -3.49 5.29 -1.59
CA ARG A 42 -3.22 6.24 -0.51
C ARG A 42 -1.85 6.90 -0.74
N ASN A 43 -1.75 8.21 -0.44
CA ASN A 43 -0.57 9.04 -0.78
C ASN A 43 0.56 9.04 0.27
N ASP A 44 0.32 8.52 1.46
CA ASP A 44 1.27 8.51 2.60
C ASP A 44 1.76 7.09 2.94
N GLY A 45 1.98 6.27 1.90
CA GLY A 45 2.44 4.88 2.04
C GLY A 45 3.88 4.73 2.55
N ILE A 46 4.14 3.63 3.26
CA ILE A 46 5.47 3.17 3.67
C ILE A 46 5.73 1.73 3.20
N LEU A 47 6.99 1.25 3.24
CA LEU A 47 7.33 -0.11 2.79
C LEU A 47 6.58 -1.21 3.55
N ALA A 48 6.28 -1.00 4.85
CA ALA A 48 5.53 -1.94 5.65
C ALA A 48 4.07 -2.15 5.17
N ASP A 49 3.56 -1.25 4.32
CA ASP A 49 2.20 -1.33 3.77
C ASP A 49 2.11 -2.26 2.55
N VAL A 50 3.24 -2.62 1.94
CA VAL A 50 3.29 -3.45 0.72
C VAL A 50 2.68 -4.83 0.94
N ALA A 51 3.09 -5.54 2.00
CA ALA A 51 2.58 -6.88 2.29
C ALA A 51 1.08 -6.89 2.64
N PRO A 52 0.57 -6.03 3.55
CA PRO A 52 -0.86 -5.81 3.76
C PRO A 52 -1.64 -5.55 2.46
N THR A 53 -1.09 -4.74 1.54
CA THR A 53 -1.73 -4.42 0.25
C THR A 53 -1.88 -5.66 -0.64
N ILE A 54 -0.86 -6.52 -0.69
CA ILE A 54 -0.92 -7.76 -1.46
C ILE A 54 -1.99 -8.70 -0.88
N LEU A 55 -2.04 -8.86 0.45
CA LEU A 55 -3.04 -9.70 1.11
C LEU A 55 -4.46 -9.22 0.85
N ASP A 56 -4.68 -7.90 0.88
CA ASP A 56 -5.98 -7.27 0.59
C ASP A 56 -6.49 -7.61 -0.82
N VAL A 57 -5.63 -7.47 -1.85
CA VAL A 57 -5.96 -7.87 -3.24
C VAL A 57 -6.20 -9.36 -3.38
N MET A 58 -5.47 -10.20 -2.65
CA MET A 58 -5.67 -11.65 -2.66
C MET A 58 -6.89 -12.09 -1.83
N HIS A 59 -7.58 -11.15 -1.17
CA HIS A 59 -8.67 -11.43 -0.23
C HIS A 59 -8.26 -12.36 0.92
N ILE A 60 -7.00 -12.26 1.35
CA ILE A 60 -6.45 -12.99 2.49
C ILE A 60 -6.51 -12.11 3.73
N LYS A 61 -6.96 -12.66 4.85
CA LYS A 61 -6.99 -11.94 6.13
C LYS A 61 -5.57 -11.58 6.57
N GLN A 62 -5.34 -10.29 6.82
CA GLN A 62 -4.09 -9.79 7.39
C GLN A 62 -3.87 -10.34 8.82
N PRO A 63 -2.69 -10.90 9.14
CA PRO A 63 -2.32 -11.31 10.49
C PRO A 63 -2.13 -10.10 11.42
N SER A 64 -2.33 -10.29 12.72
CA SER A 64 -2.26 -9.21 13.73
C SER A 64 -0.88 -8.60 13.90
N GLU A 65 0.17 -9.35 13.58
CA GLU A 65 1.57 -8.96 13.67
C GLU A 65 1.96 -7.94 12.58
N MET A 66 1.24 -7.91 11.46
CA MET A 66 1.43 -6.90 10.43
C MET A 66 0.69 -5.63 10.85
N THR A 67 1.43 -4.60 11.25
CA THR A 67 0.89 -3.30 11.68
C THR A 67 0.71 -2.29 10.55
N GLY A 68 1.31 -2.56 9.38
CA GLY A 68 1.11 -1.79 8.16
C GLY A 68 -0.35 -1.87 7.67
N LYS A 69 -0.73 -0.95 6.79
CA LYS A 69 -2.10 -0.84 6.28
C LYS A 69 -2.08 -0.89 4.76
N SER A 70 -3.03 -1.60 4.16
CA SER A 70 -3.20 -1.63 2.70
C SER A 70 -3.13 -0.21 2.11
N LEU A 71 -2.41 -0.07 1.01
CA LEU A 71 -2.32 1.16 0.21
C LEU A 71 -3.54 1.35 -0.68
N ILE A 72 -4.40 0.34 -0.81
CA ILE A 72 -5.55 0.35 -1.71
C ILE A 72 -6.77 0.92 -1.01
N GLU A 73 -7.35 1.94 -1.63
CA GLU A 73 -8.68 2.46 -1.34
C GLU A 73 -9.64 1.97 -2.43
N TRP A 74 -10.32 0.86 -2.14
CA TRP A 74 -11.26 0.24 -3.06
C TRP A 74 -12.41 1.19 -3.42
N GLN A 75 -12.62 1.40 -4.71
CA GLN A 75 -13.77 2.15 -5.18
C GLN A 75 -14.95 1.19 -5.33
N MET A 76 -16.10 1.54 -4.76
CA MET A 76 -17.32 0.75 -4.93
C MET A 76 -17.79 0.91 -6.38
N ASN A 77 -17.89 -0.20 -7.12
CA ASN A 77 -18.70 -0.25 -8.33
C ASN A 77 -20.10 -0.74 -7.95
N ASP A 78 -21.13 0.03 -8.31
CA ASP A 78 -22.55 -0.27 -8.03
C ASP A 78 -23.08 -1.56 -8.70
N HIS A 79 -22.24 -2.29 -9.46
CA HIS A 79 -22.65 -3.38 -10.37
C HIS A 79 -21.97 -4.73 -10.12
N GLN A 80 -21.43 -5.00 -8.93
CA GLN A 80 -20.94 -6.35 -8.58
C GLN A 80 -21.77 -7.00 -7.47
N PRO A 81 -22.17 -8.29 -7.62
CA PRO A 81 -22.92 -9.00 -6.59
C PRO A 81 -22.10 -9.09 -5.32
N GLN A 82 -22.78 -8.92 -4.18
CA GLN A 82 -22.21 -8.91 -2.84
C GLN A 82 -21.59 -10.27 -2.48
N THR A 83 -20.42 -10.62 -3.02
CA THR A 83 -19.70 -11.82 -2.61
C THR A 83 -18.62 -11.44 -1.61
N ALA A 84 -18.89 -11.83 -0.37
CA ALA A 84 -18.02 -11.88 0.79
C ALA A 84 -17.59 -10.53 1.39
N ASN A 85 -18.22 -10.22 2.54
CA ASN A 85 -17.58 -9.59 3.71
C ASN A 85 -16.33 -8.76 3.42
N ARG A 86 -16.52 -7.54 2.90
CA ARG A 86 -15.50 -6.50 3.03
C ARG A 86 -15.29 -6.30 4.52
N CYS A 87 -14.17 -6.80 5.03
CA CYS A 87 -13.80 -6.86 6.43
C CYS A 87 -13.91 -5.47 7.08
N ASN A 88 -15.08 -5.14 7.61
CA ASN A 88 -15.34 -3.94 8.39
C ASN A 88 -16.16 -4.34 9.63
N LYS A 89 -15.68 -5.37 10.36
CA LYS A 89 -16.07 -5.56 11.77
C LYS A 89 -15.14 -4.70 12.61
N GLY A 90 -15.49 -3.43 12.73
CA GLY A 90 -14.67 -2.44 13.44
C GLY A 90 -15.26 -1.04 13.50
N ARG A 91 -16.59 -0.89 13.54
CA ARG A 91 -17.23 0.34 14.01
C ARG A 91 -18.26 -0.06 15.06
N GLY A 92 -17.84 -0.01 16.32
CA GLY A 92 -18.73 -0.18 17.45
C GLY A 92 -19.75 0.95 17.47
N THR A 93 -20.97 0.65 17.07
CA THR A 93 -22.15 1.41 17.49
C THR A 93 -22.75 0.63 18.66
N GLY A 94 -22.73 1.25 19.83
CA GLY A 94 -23.14 0.64 21.08
C GLY A 94 -24.56 0.08 21.05
N ASP A 95 -24.75 -0.94 21.87
CA ASP A 95 -26.06 -1.38 22.33
C ASP A 95 -26.87 -0.18 22.84
N LYS A 96 -27.88 0.21 22.07
CA LYS A 96 -29.09 0.86 22.56
C LYS A 96 -30.27 0.33 21.74
N PHE A 97 -30.71 -0.87 22.10
CA PHE A 97 -32.08 -1.29 21.85
C PHE A 97 -32.95 -0.69 22.97
N ALA A 98 -33.80 0.24 22.57
CA ALA A 98 -35.09 0.54 23.18
C ALA A 98 -36.17 0.06 22.22
#